data_AF-A0A8X8WNA4-F1
#
_entry.id   AF-A0A8X8WNA4-F1
#
_cell.length_a   1.000
_cell.length_b   1.000
_cell.length_c   1.000
_cell.angle_alpha   90.00
_cell.angle_beta   90.00
_cell.angle_gamma   90.00
#
_symmetry.space_group_name_H-M   'P 1'
#
loop_
_entity.id
_entity.type
_entity.pdbx_description
1 polymer ?
#
loop_
_entity_poly.entity_id
_entity_poly.type
_entity_poly.pdbx_seq_one_letter_code
_entity_poly.pdbx_strand_id
1 'polypeptide(L)'
;MSKGEGRSGKKCLAYVAVFVVFQAAIILLFALTVMKVKSPKVRFNAMVVESFSSNNNTATSINMRLLAQLTIKNTNFGHFKYDNATLVVLYNGMPLGEAVISRGRTKARKTQRFNINVDVSTDRVLSDSNLGNDINSGILKLSSQAKLNGKVHLMKIIKKNKSGEMKCDWSVNLGNRQVENLRYPTDDISDADNINYLDKHQSEVQQGYPLAPATLVPRSDEEYGRYSSQSEAEMKKKKRTKCIAYIAIFAVFQVAVILVFSLTVMRVRTPKVRLEDIVITSSPASSDLRLSARITVKNTNFGRYKYESTLATIRSGSGGQVVAQFAIEEARARARSTKKVTFVADLGSGGNAGTVDFVVEARMRGKVELMRVIKRKKTAEMACNFTVVLANNGVQNLRCK
;
A
#
# COMPACT_ATOMS: atom_id res chain seq x y z
N MET A 1 68.56 -4.23 5.19
CA MET A 1 67.59 -3.13 4.90
C MET A 1 66.18 -3.70 4.71
N SER A 2 65.14 -2.91 5.03
CA SER A 2 63.73 -3.28 4.80
C SER A 2 63.36 -3.22 3.30
N LYS A 3 62.58 -4.18 2.79
CA LYS A 3 62.34 -4.34 1.34
C LYS A 3 60.86 -4.58 0.94
N GLY A 4 60.04 -3.55 1.11
CA GLY A 4 59.01 -3.21 0.11
C GLY A 4 57.74 -4.07 -0.03
N GLU A 5 57.26 -4.74 1.02
CA GLU A 5 56.11 -5.68 0.90
C GLU A 5 54.73 -5.04 0.53
N GLY A 6 54.65 -3.71 0.46
CA GLY A 6 53.38 -2.95 0.54
C GLY A 6 52.52 -2.79 -0.71
N ARG A 7 52.84 -3.38 -1.88
CA ARG A 7 52.15 -3.02 -3.16
C ARG A 7 50.97 -3.92 -3.58
N SER A 8 50.85 -5.14 -3.06
CA SER A 8 49.89 -6.15 -3.59
C SER A 8 48.57 -6.27 -2.82
N GLY A 9 48.57 -6.22 -1.49
CA GLY A 9 47.34 -6.26 -0.68
C GLY A 9 46.38 -5.10 -0.99
N LYS A 10 46.95 -3.94 -1.37
CA LYS A 10 46.22 -2.72 -1.74
C LYS A 10 45.15 -2.93 -2.82
N LYS A 11 45.32 -3.87 -3.77
CA LYS A 11 44.29 -4.13 -4.81
C LYS A 11 43.07 -4.90 -4.26
N CYS A 12 43.28 -5.92 -3.43
CA CYS A 12 42.17 -6.63 -2.78
C CYS A 12 41.43 -5.72 -1.81
N LEU A 13 42.17 -4.92 -1.03
CA LEU A 13 41.61 -3.97 -0.08
C LEU A 13 40.86 -2.82 -0.78
N ALA A 14 41.32 -2.39 -1.97
CA ALA A 14 40.59 -1.43 -2.81
C ALA A 14 39.24 -1.98 -3.30
N TYR A 15 39.14 -3.25 -3.72
CA TYR A 15 37.84 -3.83 -4.10
C TYR A 15 36.86 -3.88 -2.92
N VAL A 16 37.35 -4.22 -1.71
CA VAL A 16 36.53 -4.16 -0.49
C VAL A 16 36.10 -2.72 -0.18
N ALA A 17 37.00 -1.74 -0.28
CA ALA A 17 36.70 -0.33 -0.06
C ALA A 17 35.65 0.20 -1.05
N VAL A 18 35.80 -0.08 -2.35
CA VAL A 18 34.82 0.29 -3.40
C VAL A 18 33.46 -0.35 -3.13
N PHE A 19 33.41 -1.61 -2.68
CA PHE A 19 32.14 -2.25 -2.31
C PHE A 19 31.51 -1.62 -1.07
N VAL A 20 32.28 -1.27 -0.04
CA VAL A 20 31.78 -0.56 1.16
C VAL A 20 31.23 0.82 0.78
N VAL A 21 31.93 1.57 -0.09
CA VAL A 21 31.45 2.84 -0.63
C VAL A 21 30.15 2.66 -1.42
N PHE A 22 30.03 1.62 -2.25
CA PHE A 22 28.81 1.31 -2.99
C PHE A 22 27.62 0.97 -2.08
N GLN A 23 27.83 0.16 -1.04
CA GLN A 23 26.81 -0.14 -0.04
C GLN A 23 26.40 1.10 0.76
N ALA A 24 27.37 1.94 1.16
CA ALA A 24 27.10 3.21 1.83
C ALA A 24 26.28 4.16 0.94
N ALA A 25 26.60 4.25 -0.36
CA ALA A 25 25.84 5.03 -1.33
C ALA A 25 24.40 4.52 -1.51
N ILE A 26 24.19 3.20 -1.56
CA ILE A 26 22.85 2.59 -1.59
C ILE A 26 22.07 2.90 -0.30
N ILE A 27 22.68 2.75 0.88
CA ILE A 27 22.06 3.04 2.18
C ILE A 27 21.68 4.53 2.27
N LEU A 28 22.57 5.43 1.83
CA LEU A 28 22.32 6.87 1.76
C LEU A 28 21.18 7.21 0.79
N LEU A 29 21.14 6.59 -0.39
CA LEU A 29 20.05 6.75 -1.36
C LEU A 29 18.70 6.30 -0.77
N PHE A 30 18.65 5.14 -0.10
CA PHE A 30 17.43 4.68 0.59
C PHE A 30 17.05 5.58 1.77
N ALA A 31 18.01 6.13 2.51
CA ALA A 31 17.73 7.09 3.57
C ALA A 31 17.08 8.37 3.03
N LEU A 32 17.69 8.99 2.01
CA LEU A 32 17.22 10.23 1.41
C LEU A 32 15.88 10.08 0.66
N THR A 33 15.63 8.92 0.04
CA THR A 33 14.40 8.69 -0.76
C THR A 33 13.24 8.08 0.02
N VAL A 34 13.50 7.14 0.93
CA VAL A 34 12.45 6.37 1.63
C VAL A 34 12.23 6.84 3.07
N MET A 35 13.28 7.30 3.77
CA MET A 35 13.15 7.78 5.16
C MET A 35 12.78 9.26 5.28
N LYS A 36 12.94 10.07 4.23
CA LYS A 36 12.52 11.49 4.19
C LYS A 36 10.98 11.63 4.13
N VAL A 37 10.34 11.65 5.30
CA VAL A 37 8.89 11.81 5.45
C VAL A 37 8.44 13.24 5.06
N LYS A 38 7.70 13.36 3.97
CA LYS A 38 7.07 14.59 3.48
C LYS A 38 5.66 14.77 4.06
N SER A 39 5.16 16.00 4.11
CA SER A 39 3.74 16.27 4.37
C SER A 39 2.87 15.75 3.20
N PRO A 40 1.66 15.22 3.46
CA PRO A 40 0.71 14.86 2.40
C PRO A 40 0.07 16.13 1.83
N LYS A 41 0.05 16.29 0.49
CA LYS A 41 -0.63 17.43 -0.17
C LYS A 41 -2.16 17.17 -0.15
N VAL A 42 -2.95 18.15 0.29
CA VAL A 42 -4.42 18.11 0.35
C VAL A 42 -4.99 19.16 -0.61
N ARG A 43 -5.93 18.79 -1.48
CA ARG A 43 -6.54 19.66 -2.51
C ARG A 43 -7.97 19.24 -2.80
N PHE A 44 -8.81 20.13 -3.34
CA PHE A 44 -10.00 19.72 -4.09
C PHE A 44 -9.60 19.12 -5.45
N ASN A 45 -10.46 18.29 -6.02
CA ASN A 45 -10.34 17.75 -7.38
C ASN A 45 -11.48 18.21 -8.29
N ALA A 46 -12.64 18.49 -7.70
CA ALA A 46 -13.81 19.08 -8.32
C ALA A 46 -14.66 19.70 -7.19
N MET A 47 -15.47 20.70 -7.52
CA MET A 47 -16.47 21.28 -6.64
C MET A 47 -17.67 21.70 -7.49
N VAL A 48 -18.89 21.47 -7.00
CA VAL A 48 -20.14 21.77 -7.70
C VAL A 48 -21.13 22.35 -6.69
N VAL A 49 -21.97 23.30 -7.10
CA VAL A 49 -23.11 23.78 -6.30
C VAL A 49 -24.28 22.80 -6.46
N GLU A 50 -24.70 22.13 -5.39
CA GLU A 50 -25.88 21.24 -5.37
C GLU A 50 -27.19 22.05 -5.31
N SER A 51 -27.22 23.09 -4.46
CA SER A 51 -28.36 23.98 -4.32
C SER A 51 -27.91 25.41 -4.01
N PHE A 52 -28.75 26.36 -4.42
CA PHE A 52 -28.50 27.80 -4.30
C PHE A 52 -29.82 28.52 -4.03
N SER A 53 -29.82 29.40 -3.04
CA SER A 53 -30.93 30.28 -2.69
C SER A 53 -30.39 31.68 -2.39
N SER A 54 -31.05 32.71 -2.91
CA SER A 54 -30.77 34.11 -2.62
C SER A 54 -32.08 34.87 -2.45
N ASN A 55 -32.09 35.91 -1.61
CA ASN A 55 -33.29 36.71 -1.36
C ASN A 55 -33.38 37.88 -2.35
N ASN A 56 -34.17 37.69 -3.41
CA ASN A 56 -34.29 38.63 -4.53
C ASN A 56 -34.68 40.07 -4.14
N ASN A 57 -35.30 40.29 -2.98
CA ASN A 57 -35.77 41.62 -2.58
C ASN A 57 -34.66 42.53 -2.01
N THR A 58 -33.48 42.00 -1.67
CA THR A 58 -32.34 42.80 -1.18
C THR A 58 -30.97 42.37 -1.70
N ALA A 59 -30.83 41.17 -2.28
CA ALA A 59 -29.56 40.59 -2.75
C ALA A 59 -28.45 40.51 -1.68
N THR A 60 -28.77 40.64 -0.38
CA THR A 60 -27.77 40.64 0.72
C THR A 60 -27.43 39.25 1.25
N SER A 61 -28.36 38.28 1.14
CA SER A 61 -28.16 36.92 1.62
C SER A 61 -28.06 35.87 0.51
N ILE A 62 -27.09 34.97 0.66
CA ILE A 62 -26.89 33.76 -0.14
C ILE A 62 -26.76 32.57 0.80
N ASN A 63 -27.53 31.54 0.53
CA ASN A 63 -27.41 30.22 1.12
C ASN A 63 -27.18 29.20 0.01
N MET A 64 -26.04 28.50 0.03
CA MET A 64 -25.65 27.55 -1.01
C MET A 64 -25.02 26.29 -0.44
N ARG A 65 -25.21 25.17 -1.13
CA ARG A 65 -24.68 23.86 -0.76
C ARG A 65 -23.67 23.40 -1.79
N LEU A 66 -22.47 23.06 -1.34
CA LEU A 66 -21.33 22.67 -2.19
C LEU A 66 -21.05 21.17 -2.04
N LEU A 67 -20.99 20.44 -3.15
CA LEU A 67 -20.41 19.09 -3.19
C LEU A 67 -18.95 19.19 -3.64
N ALA A 68 -18.03 19.09 -2.67
CA ALA A 68 -16.59 19.18 -2.92
C ALA A 68 -15.93 17.79 -2.89
N GLN A 69 -15.21 17.43 -3.96
CA GLN A 69 -14.40 16.21 -3.98
C GLN A 69 -13.00 16.48 -3.43
N LEU A 70 -12.80 16.19 -2.14
CA LEU A 70 -11.51 16.38 -1.47
C LEU A 70 -10.54 15.22 -1.76
N THR A 71 -9.26 15.57 -1.89
CA THR A 71 -8.19 14.69 -2.34
C THR A 71 -6.97 14.78 -1.42
N ILE A 72 -6.57 13.65 -0.83
CA ILE A 72 -5.40 13.53 0.05
C ILE A 72 -4.32 12.71 -0.67
N LYS A 73 -3.27 13.36 -1.16
CA LYS A 73 -2.13 12.74 -1.90
C LYS A 73 -0.99 12.41 -0.93
N ASN A 74 -0.92 11.16 -0.46
CA ASN A 74 0.19 10.70 0.36
C ASN A 74 1.40 10.28 -0.50
N THR A 75 2.41 11.13 -0.52
CA THR A 75 3.69 10.94 -1.23
C THR A 75 4.67 10.01 -0.51
N ASN A 76 4.37 9.61 0.74
CA ASN A 76 5.27 8.79 1.55
C ASN A 76 5.20 7.28 1.23
N PHE A 77 6.30 6.57 1.50
CA PHE A 77 6.33 5.11 1.55
C PHE A 77 5.67 4.52 2.81
N GLY A 78 5.46 5.36 3.83
CA GLY A 78 4.59 5.06 4.96
C GLY A 78 3.11 5.30 4.64
N HIS A 79 2.22 4.68 5.41
CA HIS A 79 0.79 5.05 5.38
C HIS A 79 0.55 6.25 6.28
N PHE A 80 -0.28 7.20 5.83
CA PHE A 80 -0.71 8.34 6.63
C PHE A 80 -2.02 7.98 7.32
N LYS A 81 -2.10 8.14 8.64
CA LYS A 81 -3.36 8.13 9.39
C LYS A 81 -3.58 9.55 9.91
N TYR A 82 -4.70 10.14 9.58
CA TYR A 82 -5.13 11.45 10.07
C TYR A 82 -6.36 11.29 10.96
N ASP A 83 -6.50 12.19 11.92
CA ASP A 83 -7.65 12.22 12.82
C ASP A 83 -8.73 13.19 12.27
N ASN A 84 -9.79 13.49 13.03
CA ASN A 84 -10.84 14.40 12.53
C ASN A 84 -10.25 15.81 12.28
N ALA A 85 -10.71 16.48 11.24
CA ALA A 85 -10.34 17.85 10.92
C ALA A 85 -11.53 18.61 10.32
N THR A 86 -11.51 19.94 10.39
CA THR A 86 -12.53 20.81 9.76
C THR A 86 -11.99 21.40 8.46
N LEU A 87 -12.84 21.46 7.44
CA LEU A 87 -12.72 22.38 6.31
C LEU A 87 -13.58 23.60 6.61
N VAL A 88 -13.02 24.80 6.47
CA VAL A 88 -13.74 26.06 6.61
C VAL A 88 -13.75 26.79 5.26
N VAL A 89 -14.90 27.31 4.85
CA VAL A 89 -15.07 28.25 3.72
C VAL A 89 -15.16 29.66 4.29
N LEU A 90 -14.43 30.61 3.71
CA LEU A 90 -14.32 31.98 4.24
C LEU A 90 -14.44 33.05 3.14
N TYR A 91 -15.17 34.12 3.44
CA TYR A 91 -15.22 35.37 2.68
C TYR A 91 -14.46 36.45 3.45
N ASN A 92 -13.49 37.14 2.83
CA ASN A 92 -12.62 38.14 3.49
C ASN A 92 -12.00 37.70 4.83
N GLY A 93 -11.84 36.38 5.06
CA GLY A 93 -11.36 35.79 6.31
C GLY A 93 -12.45 35.43 7.34
N MET A 94 -13.70 35.84 7.13
CA MET A 94 -14.86 35.48 7.95
C MET A 94 -15.45 34.12 7.53
N PRO A 95 -15.71 33.18 8.47
CA PRO A 95 -16.20 31.84 8.13
C PRO A 95 -17.68 31.84 7.74
N LEU A 96 -17.97 31.38 6.51
CA LEU A 96 -19.34 31.26 5.97
C LEU A 96 -19.90 29.83 6.04
N GLY A 97 -19.05 28.82 6.20
CA GLY A 97 -19.47 27.42 6.23
C GLY A 97 -18.36 26.47 6.68
N GLU A 98 -18.74 25.34 7.26
CA GLU A 98 -17.82 24.32 7.79
C GLU A 98 -18.24 22.91 7.37
N ALA A 99 -17.27 22.02 7.19
CA ALA A 99 -17.51 20.59 6.95
C ALA A 99 -16.48 19.69 7.65
N VAL A 100 -16.96 18.59 8.22
CA VAL A 100 -16.13 17.66 9.00
C VAL A 100 -15.45 16.63 8.09
N ILE A 101 -14.13 16.71 8.00
CA ILE A 101 -13.27 15.69 7.40
C ILE A 101 -13.08 14.56 8.43
N SER A 102 -13.82 13.48 8.25
CA SER A 102 -13.77 12.30 9.12
C SER A 102 -12.39 11.61 9.12
N ARG A 103 -11.93 11.18 10.31
CA ARG A 103 -10.71 10.40 10.56
C ARG A 103 -10.49 9.28 9.53
N GLY A 104 -9.31 9.24 8.91
CA GLY A 104 -9.04 8.32 7.80
C GLY A 104 -7.59 7.85 7.68
N ARG A 105 -7.30 7.17 6.56
CA ARG A 105 -6.04 6.41 6.38
C ARG A 105 -5.63 6.24 4.91
N THR A 106 -4.89 7.22 4.39
CA THR A 106 -4.30 7.15 3.05
C THR A 106 -3.17 6.12 2.99
N LYS A 107 -3.21 5.24 1.99
CA LYS A 107 -2.20 4.20 1.74
C LYS A 107 -0.86 4.84 1.29
N ALA A 108 0.24 4.10 1.43
CA ALA A 108 1.56 4.53 0.94
C ALA A 108 1.56 4.77 -0.58
N ARG A 109 2.25 5.83 -1.03
CA ARG A 109 2.35 6.28 -2.44
C ARG A 109 1.00 6.26 -3.18
N LYS A 110 -0.06 6.72 -2.50
CA LYS A 110 -1.43 6.73 -3.03
C LYS A 110 -2.21 7.97 -2.63
N THR A 111 -3.18 8.25 -3.47
CA THR A 111 -4.18 9.30 -3.29
C THR A 111 -5.47 8.67 -2.79
N GLN A 112 -6.12 9.32 -1.82
CA GLN A 112 -7.50 9.02 -1.42
C GLN A 112 -8.38 10.18 -1.90
N ARG A 113 -9.53 9.87 -2.50
CA ARG A 113 -10.60 10.81 -2.87
C ARG A 113 -11.85 10.46 -2.09
N PHE A 114 -12.64 11.46 -1.72
CA PHE A 114 -13.98 11.33 -1.15
C PHE A 114 -14.72 12.65 -1.37
N ASN A 115 -16.05 12.60 -1.38
CA ASN A 115 -16.86 13.80 -1.44
C ASN A 115 -17.20 14.26 -0.01
N ILE A 116 -17.38 15.56 0.17
CA ILE A 116 -17.93 16.21 1.36
C ILE A 116 -18.94 17.26 0.90
N ASN A 117 -20.03 17.42 1.64
CA ASN A 117 -20.97 18.52 1.47
C ASN A 117 -20.57 19.66 2.40
N VAL A 118 -20.64 20.89 1.92
CA VAL A 118 -20.43 22.11 2.72
C VAL A 118 -21.64 23.01 2.52
N ASP A 119 -22.38 23.28 3.58
CA ASP A 119 -23.43 24.29 3.57
C ASP A 119 -22.81 25.64 3.92
N VAL A 120 -23.08 26.67 3.11
CA VAL A 120 -22.44 27.99 3.16
C VAL A 120 -23.53 29.06 3.21
N SER A 121 -23.46 29.94 4.21
CA SER A 121 -24.43 31.00 4.49
C SER A 121 -23.71 32.34 4.66
N THR A 122 -24.19 33.38 3.97
CA THR A 122 -23.70 34.76 4.18
C THR A 122 -24.42 35.49 5.30
N ASP A 123 -25.44 34.88 5.93
CA ASP A 123 -26.29 35.53 6.94
C ASP A 123 -25.51 35.99 8.20
N ARG A 124 -24.29 35.46 8.40
CA ARG A 124 -23.36 35.83 9.48
C ARG A 124 -22.45 37.02 9.16
N VAL A 125 -22.45 37.52 7.93
CA VAL A 125 -21.51 38.55 7.42
C VAL A 125 -22.27 39.67 6.69
N LEU A 126 -23.59 39.80 6.92
CA LEU A 126 -24.47 40.83 6.34
C LEU A 126 -24.05 42.29 6.64
N SER A 127 -23.14 42.49 7.60
CA SER A 127 -22.58 43.79 7.96
C SER A 127 -21.33 44.21 7.15
N ASP A 128 -20.78 43.34 6.30
CA ASP A 128 -19.69 43.73 5.38
C ASP A 128 -20.28 44.38 4.12
N SER A 129 -20.05 45.68 3.93
CA SER A 129 -20.54 46.41 2.76
C SER A 129 -19.92 45.94 1.44
N ASN A 130 -18.78 45.26 1.48
CA ASN A 130 -18.16 44.66 0.31
C ASN A 130 -18.96 43.42 -0.18
N LEU A 131 -19.58 42.68 0.74
CA LEU A 131 -20.33 41.47 0.42
C LEU A 131 -21.51 41.77 -0.52
N GLY A 132 -22.31 42.81 -0.21
CA GLY A 132 -23.43 43.21 -1.07
C GLY A 132 -22.97 43.64 -2.47
N ASN A 133 -21.83 44.31 -2.57
CA ASN A 133 -21.23 44.71 -3.85
C ASN A 133 -20.70 43.52 -4.65
N ASP A 134 -20.00 42.57 -4.00
CA ASP A 134 -19.53 41.34 -4.64
C ASP A 134 -20.70 40.45 -5.10
N ILE A 135 -21.80 40.36 -4.33
CA ILE A 135 -23.01 39.66 -4.75
C ILE A 135 -23.65 40.33 -5.97
N ASN A 136 -23.82 41.66 -5.95
CA ASN A 136 -24.34 42.42 -7.08
C ASN A 136 -23.44 42.36 -8.33
N SER A 137 -22.13 42.13 -8.16
CA SER A 137 -21.20 41.88 -9.27
C SER A 137 -21.40 40.51 -9.96
N GLY A 138 -22.16 39.61 -9.32
CA GLY A 138 -22.43 38.26 -9.82
C GLY A 138 -21.29 37.25 -9.61
N ILE A 139 -20.14 37.64 -9.03
CA ILE A 139 -19.00 36.75 -8.79
C ILE A 139 -18.50 36.88 -7.35
N LEU A 140 -18.90 35.94 -6.49
CA LEU A 140 -18.47 35.89 -5.09
C LEU A 140 -17.11 35.16 -4.98
N LYS A 141 -16.09 35.88 -4.52
CA LYS A 141 -14.73 35.35 -4.28
C LYS A 141 -14.66 34.72 -2.89
N LEU A 142 -14.17 33.50 -2.79
CA LEU A 142 -14.12 32.72 -1.56
C LEU A 142 -12.77 32.04 -1.38
N SER A 143 -12.43 31.78 -0.12
CA SER A 143 -11.26 30.99 0.27
C SER A 143 -11.68 29.77 1.05
N SER A 144 -10.80 28.78 1.16
CA SER A 144 -11.08 27.54 1.86
C SER A 144 -9.83 26.95 2.48
N GLN A 145 -9.91 26.63 3.77
CA GLN A 145 -8.76 26.24 4.59
C GLN A 145 -9.04 24.95 5.38
N ALA A 146 -8.09 24.01 5.37
CA ALA A 146 -8.17 22.76 6.12
C ALA A 146 -6.79 22.28 6.61
N LYS A 147 -6.73 21.70 7.80
CA LYS A 147 -5.50 21.22 8.44
C LYS A 147 -5.65 19.80 9.00
N LEU A 148 -5.23 18.81 8.21
CA LEU A 148 -5.36 17.38 8.53
C LEU A 148 -4.14 16.90 9.33
N ASN A 149 -4.23 16.97 10.66
CA ASN A 149 -3.19 16.48 11.55
C ASN A 149 -3.16 14.95 11.59
N GLY A 150 -1.96 14.36 11.55
CA GLY A 150 -1.81 12.90 11.52
C GLY A 150 -0.39 12.38 11.70
N LYS A 151 -0.24 11.07 11.47
CA LYS A 151 1.01 10.31 11.65
C LYS A 151 1.32 9.47 10.40
N VAL A 152 2.52 9.63 9.86
CA VAL A 152 3.06 8.75 8.82
C VAL A 152 3.79 7.59 9.50
N HIS A 153 3.36 6.37 9.19
CA HIS A 153 3.91 5.12 9.70
C HIS A 153 4.80 4.46 8.63
N LEU A 154 6.11 4.62 8.75
CA LEU A 154 7.13 4.11 7.83
C LEU A 154 7.68 2.76 8.32
N MET A 155 7.77 1.78 7.42
CA MET A 155 8.21 0.39 7.70
C MET A 155 7.57 -0.28 8.94
N LYS A 156 6.36 0.16 9.32
CA LYS A 156 5.62 -0.18 10.57
C LYS A 156 6.27 0.26 11.90
N ILE A 157 7.59 0.43 11.94
CA ILE A 157 8.36 0.76 13.16
C ILE A 157 8.32 2.28 13.42
N ILE A 158 8.72 3.08 12.44
CA ILE A 158 8.91 4.53 12.60
C ILE A 158 7.56 5.24 12.45
N LYS A 159 7.25 6.14 13.39
CA LYS A 159 6.08 7.02 13.38
C LYS A 159 6.59 8.47 13.37
N LYS A 160 6.15 9.29 12.42
CA LYS A 160 6.44 10.74 12.39
C LYS A 160 5.14 11.52 12.24
N ASN A 161 4.95 12.53 13.09
CA ASN A 161 3.80 13.44 12.99
C ASN A 161 3.95 14.32 11.74
N LYS A 162 2.85 14.56 11.03
CA LYS A 162 2.75 15.50 9.90
C LYS A 162 1.32 16.03 9.80
N SER A 163 1.19 17.31 9.51
CA SER A 163 -0.05 17.90 8.97
C SER A 163 -0.05 17.77 7.44
N GLY A 164 -1.24 17.58 6.86
CA GLY A 164 -1.53 17.93 5.47
C GLY A 164 -2.40 19.17 5.46
N GLU A 165 -1.90 20.27 4.94
CA GLU A 165 -2.59 21.56 4.94
C GLU A 165 -3.07 21.89 3.53
N MET A 166 -4.17 22.64 3.47
CA MET A 166 -4.77 23.15 2.25
C MET A 166 -5.20 24.59 2.50
N LYS A 167 -4.78 25.48 1.60
CA LYS A 167 -5.44 26.76 1.32
C LYS A 167 -5.82 26.72 -0.16
N CYS A 168 -7.02 27.18 -0.48
CA CYS A 168 -7.50 27.29 -1.86
C CYS A 168 -8.41 28.51 -1.96
N ASP A 169 -8.11 29.39 -2.90
CA ASP A 169 -8.95 30.50 -3.29
C ASP A 169 -9.75 30.07 -4.52
N TRP A 170 -10.98 30.54 -4.67
CA TRP A 170 -11.89 30.17 -5.76
C TRP A 170 -12.99 31.23 -5.89
N SER A 171 -13.79 31.16 -6.95
CA SER A 171 -14.97 32.01 -7.12
C SER A 171 -16.20 31.19 -7.44
N VAL A 172 -17.38 31.65 -7.03
CA VAL A 172 -18.66 31.17 -7.57
C VAL A 172 -19.30 32.28 -8.38
N ASN A 173 -19.62 31.95 -9.63
CA ASN A 173 -20.45 32.80 -10.47
C ASN A 173 -21.92 32.52 -10.13
N LEU A 174 -22.63 33.55 -9.68
CA LEU A 174 -23.96 33.45 -9.08
C LEU A 174 -25.05 33.29 -10.14
N GLY A 175 -24.82 33.79 -11.35
CA GLY A 175 -25.75 33.67 -12.48
C GLY A 175 -25.77 32.26 -13.07
N ASN A 176 -24.60 31.66 -13.33
CA ASN A 176 -24.49 30.30 -13.87
C ASN A 176 -24.44 29.21 -12.78
N ARG A 177 -24.23 29.59 -11.50
CA ARG A 177 -24.07 28.72 -10.32
C ARG A 177 -22.87 27.77 -10.39
N GLN A 178 -21.81 28.16 -11.09
CA GLN A 178 -20.61 27.35 -11.28
C GLN A 178 -19.44 27.80 -10.38
N VAL A 179 -18.62 26.82 -9.97
CA VAL A 179 -17.37 27.08 -9.25
C VAL A 179 -16.23 27.21 -10.26
N GLU A 180 -15.54 28.34 -10.19
CA GLU A 180 -14.51 28.77 -11.12
C GLU A 180 -13.20 29.08 -10.36
N ASN A 181 -12.08 29.24 -11.09
CA ASN A 181 -10.83 29.81 -10.58
C ASN A 181 -10.20 29.15 -9.33
N LEU A 182 -10.31 27.83 -9.17
CA LEU A 182 -9.68 27.05 -8.07
C LEU A 182 -8.14 27.19 -8.06
N ARG A 183 -7.64 28.15 -7.27
CA ARG A 183 -6.23 28.53 -7.15
C ARG A 183 -5.67 28.07 -5.79
N TYR A 184 -4.50 27.45 -5.81
CA TYR A 184 -3.77 27.07 -4.60
C TYR A 184 -2.53 27.95 -4.46
N PRO A 185 -2.23 28.49 -3.27
CA PRO A 185 -0.89 28.98 -2.97
C PRO A 185 0.15 27.88 -3.25
N THR A 186 1.24 28.26 -3.90
CA THR A 186 2.28 27.31 -4.33
C THR A 186 3.21 26.97 -3.16
N ASP A 187 3.02 25.78 -2.58
CA ASP A 187 3.99 25.16 -1.66
C ASP A 187 5.35 24.98 -2.36
N ASP A 188 6.30 25.88 -2.06
CA ASP A 188 7.70 25.94 -2.52
C ASP A 188 7.96 26.05 -4.04
N ILE A 189 8.87 26.96 -4.42
CA ILE A 189 9.43 27.12 -5.77
C ILE A 189 10.17 25.82 -6.14
N SER A 190 9.49 24.91 -6.86
CA SER A 190 10.03 23.61 -7.28
C SER A 190 9.17 22.84 -8.31
N ASP A 191 7.87 23.09 -8.39
CA ASP A 191 6.92 22.44 -9.32
C ASP A 191 6.50 23.41 -10.46
N ALA A 192 7.39 24.31 -10.94
CA ALA A 192 7.04 25.47 -11.80
C ALA A 192 7.73 25.56 -13.19
N ASP A 193 8.37 24.48 -13.67
CA ASP A 193 9.03 24.43 -14.99
C ASP A 193 8.42 23.33 -15.89
N ASN A 194 7.22 23.56 -16.46
CA ASN A 194 6.82 22.95 -17.75
C ASN A 194 5.55 23.57 -18.39
N ILE A 195 5.67 24.76 -19.00
CA ILE A 195 4.76 25.21 -20.08
C ILE A 195 5.59 25.87 -21.18
N ASN A 196 6.36 25.06 -21.90
CA ASN A 196 6.68 25.21 -23.33
C ASN A 196 7.72 24.17 -23.72
N TYR A 197 7.32 23.15 -24.50
CA TYR A 197 8.15 22.56 -25.56
C TYR A 197 7.27 21.68 -26.46
N LEU A 198 6.80 22.26 -27.56
CA LEU A 198 6.19 21.56 -28.67
C LEU A 198 6.93 22.01 -29.94
N ASP A 199 7.97 21.26 -30.33
CA ASP A 199 8.20 20.74 -31.68
C ASP A 199 9.52 19.93 -31.73
N LYS A 200 9.69 19.13 -32.79
CA LYS A 200 10.95 18.55 -33.32
C LYS A 200 11.85 17.76 -32.37
N HIS A 201 11.78 16.45 -32.51
CA HIS A 201 12.88 15.70 -33.14
C HIS A 201 12.38 14.34 -33.67
N GLN A 202 12.62 14.06 -34.95
CA GLN A 202 12.50 12.72 -35.55
C GLN A 202 13.45 12.60 -36.75
N SER A 203 14.17 11.48 -36.86
CA SER A 203 15.09 11.12 -37.97
C SER A 203 16.36 11.99 -38.11
N GLU A 204 17.50 11.51 -38.61
CA GLU A 204 17.83 10.14 -39.07
C GLU A 204 19.33 9.77 -38.87
N VAL A 205 19.78 8.69 -39.53
CA VAL A 205 21.04 7.96 -39.30
C VAL A 205 22.02 8.15 -40.46
N GLN A 206 23.33 8.29 -40.18
CA GLN A 206 24.36 7.61 -41.00
C GLN A 206 25.74 7.48 -40.32
N GLN A 207 26.70 6.89 -41.05
CA GLN A 207 27.80 6.05 -40.55
C GLN A 207 29.05 6.25 -41.43
N GLY A 208 30.26 6.33 -40.85
CA GLY A 208 31.50 6.39 -41.64
C GLY A 208 32.82 6.38 -40.86
N TYR A 209 33.77 5.56 -41.34
CA TYR A 209 35.22 5.60 -41.13
C TYR A 209 35.85 5.38 -42.53
N PRO A 210 37.00 5.96 -42.90
CA PRO A 210 38.28 5.23 -42.70
C PRO A 210 39.63 6.04 -42.67
N LEU A 211 40.71 5.35 -42.24
CA LEU A 211 42.14 5.37 -42.70
C LEU A 211 43.11 6.58 -42.53
N ALA A 212 44.08 6.43 -41.59
CA ALA A 212 45.57 6.38 -41.74
C ALA A 212 46.39 7.59 -42.32
N PRO A 213 47.76 7.61 -42.35
CA PRO A 213 48.81 6.65 -41.88
C PRO A 213 50.09 7.22 -41.17
N ALA A 214 50.97 6.31 -40.66
CA ALA A 214 52.46 6.42 -40.43
C ALA A 214 53.03 7.47 -39.41
N THR A 215 54.25 7.40 -38.83
CA THR A 215 55.54 6.71 -39.19
C THR A 215 56.38 6.28 -37.96
N LEU A 216 57.32 5.32 -38.18
CA LEU A 216 58.31 4.64 -37.29
C LEU A 216 59.35 5.61 -36.61
N VAL A 217 60.36 5.24 -35.77
CA VAL A 217 61.30 4.07 -35.67
C VAL A 217 61.88 3.89 -34.21
N PRO A 218 62.65 2.83 -33.85
CA PRO A 218 62.89 2.36 -32.46
C PRO A 218 64.31 2.55 -31.85
N ARG A 219 64.53 2.09 -30.60
CA ARG A 219 65.86 1.71 -30.03
C ARG A 219 65.78 0.52 -29.03
N SER A 220 66.92 -0.17 -28.82
CA SER A 220 67.20 -1.37 -28.02
C SER A 220 67.49 -1.03 -26.52
N ASP A 221 67.82 -1.92 -25.55
CA ASP A 221 68.68 -3.13 -25.51
C ASP A 221 68.11 -4.31 -24.66
N GLU A 222 68.92 -5.34 -24.38
CA GLU A 222 68.51 -6.73 -24.18
C GLU A 222 68.72 -7.33 -22.76
N GLU A 223 68.15 -8.53 -22.57
CA GLU A 223 68.48 -9.57 -21.58
C GLU A 223 68.72 -9.25 -20.08
N TYR A 224 67.64 -9.38 -19.27
CA TYR A 224 67.76 -9.83 -17.86
C TYR A 224 66.55 -10.66 -17.37
N GLY A 225 65.88 -11.37 -18.29
CA GLY A 225 64.48 -11.80 -18.13
C GLY A 225 64.20 -13.16 -17.48
N ARG A 226 65.19 -14.04 -17.28
CA ARG A 226 64.93 -15.47 -16.99
C ARG A 226 64.73 -15.82 -15.51
N TYR A 227 65.64 -15.42 -14.63
CA TYR A 227 65.66 -15.89 -13.22
C TYR A 227 64.61 -15.26 -12.30
N SER A 228 64.05 -14.10 -12.63
CA SER A 228 62.98 -13.45 -11.85
C SER A 228 61.60 -14.11 -12.02
N SER A 229 61.43 -14.90 -13.09
CA SER A 229 60.12 -15.44 -13.50
C SER A 229 59.51 -16.44 -12.51
N GLN A 230 60.33 -17.30 -11.91
CA GLN A 230 59.88 -18.44 -11.09
C GLN A 230 59.34 -18.03 -9.72
N SER A 231 60.09 -17.23 -8.96
CA SER A 231 59.72 -16.84 -7.59
C SER A 231 58.56 -15.83 -7.56
N GLU A 232 58.45 -14.96 -8.56
CA GLU A 232 57.30 -14.06 -8.71
C GLU A 232 56.00 -14.83 -8.97
N ALA A 233 56.04 -15.93 -9.75
CA ALA A 233 54.85 -16.71 -10.09
C ALA A 233 54.18 -17.32 -8.85
N GLU A 234 54.96 -17.82 -7.89
CA GLU A 234 54.43 -18.41 -6.65
C GLU A 234 53.75 -17.37 -5.74
N MET A 235 54.39 -16.20 -5.56
CA MET A 235 53.79 -15.11 -4.80
C MET A 235 52.55 -14.55 -5.49
N LYS A 236 52.54 -14.44 -6.83
CA LYS A 236 51.36 -14.02 -7.60
C LYS A 236 50.21 -15.03 -7.46
N LYS A 237 50.48 -16.35 -7.45
CA LYS A 237 49.49 -17.40 -7.14
C LYS A 237 48.89 -17.20 -5.74
N LYS A 238 49.70 -17.26 -4.67
CA LYS A 238 49.25 -17.12 -3.26
C LYS A 238 48.42 -15.84 -3.01
N LYS A 239 48.74 -14.74 -3.71
CA LYS A 239 48.03 -13.45 -3.62
C LYS A 239 46.72 -13.41 -4.42
N ARG A 240 46.64 -14.05 -5.61
CA ARG A 240 45.36 -14.26 -6.32
C ARG A 240 44.41 -15.13 -5.49
N THR A 241 44.89 -16.23 -4.88
CA THR A 241 44.05 -17.15 -4.09
C THR A 241 43.30 -16.44 -2.96
N LYS A 242 43.94 -15.52 -2.21
CA LYS A 242 43.26 -14.76 -1.14
C LYS A 242 42.16 -13.83 -1.67
N CYS A 243 42.39 -13.14 -2.79
CA CYS A 243 41.37 -12.28 -3.41
C CYS A 243 40.18 -13.09 -3.94
N ILE A 244 40.46 -14.22 -4.59
CA ILE A 244 39.44 -15.18 -5.06
C ILE A 244 38.66 -15.76 -3.88
N ALA A 245 39.31 -16.07 -2.76
CA ALA A 245 38.63 -16.55 -1.55
C ALA A 245 37.64 -15.52 -0.98
N TYR A 246 37.99 -14.23 -0.92
CA TYR A 246 37.04 -13.18 -0.51
C TYR A 246 35.86 -13.04 -1.49
N ILE A 247 36.11 -13.12 -2.80
CA ILE A 247 35.04 -13.10 -3.82
C ILE A 247 34.14 -14.35 -3.69
N ALA A 248 34.71 -15.52 -3.41
CA ALA A 248 33.97 -16.76 -3.19
C ALA A 248 33.13 -16.71 -1.91
N ILE A 249 33.69 -16.23 -0.79
CA ILE A 249 32.96 -16.02 0.48
C ILE A 249 31.81 -15.01 0.27
N PHE A 250 32.03 -13.94 -0.50
CA PHE A 250 30.99 -12.98 -0.85
C PHE A 250 29.90 -13.60 -1.73
N ALA A 251 30.27 -14.38 -2.75
CA ALA A 251 29.31 -15.09 -3.60
C ALA A 251 28.49 -16.10 -2.79
N VAL A 252 29.12 -16.85 -1.87
CA VAL A 252 28.45 -17.74 -0.92
C VAL A 252 27.50 -16.96 -0.01
N PHE A 253 27.89 -15.77 0.49
CA PHE A 253 27.00 -14.92 1.28
C PHE A 253 25.78 -14.42 0.48
N GLN A 254 25.98 -13.95 -0.76
CA GLN A 254 24.87 -13.53 -1.62
C GLN A 254 23.93 -14.70 -1.96
N VAL A 255 24.49 -15.87 -2.30
CA VAL A 255 23.72 -17.10 -2.51
C VAL A 255 22.97 -17.50 -1.23
N ALA A 256 23.58 -17.41 -0.05
CA ALA A 256 22.93 -17.70 1.22
C ALA A 256 21.78 -16.71 1.52
N VAL A 257 21.95 -15.42 1.26
CA VAL A 257 20.88 -14.42 1.41
C VAL A 257 19.72 -14.68 0.43
N ILE A 258 20.02 -15.01 -0.83
CA ILE A 258 19.01 -15.35 -1.86
C ILE A 258 18.30 -16.67 -1.51
N LEU A 259 19.02 -17.67 -0.99
CA LEU A 259 18.50 -18.95 -0.54
C LEU A 259 17.59 -18.77 0.68
N VAL A 260 18.01 -18.01 1.69
CA VAL A 260 17.17 -17.67 2.85
C VAL A 260 15.93 -16.88 2.42
N PHE A 261 16.07 -15.87 1.54
CA PHE A 261 14.93 -15.08 1.05
C PHE A 261 13.94 -15.93 0.23
N SER A 262 14.42 -16.84 -0.62
CA SER A 262 13.56 -17.73 -1.40
C SER A 262 12.85 -18.77 -0.52
N LEU A 263 13.55 -19.40 0.43
CA LEU A 263 12.95 -20.35 1.36
C LEU A 263 11.95 -19.71 2.34
N THR A 264 12.13 -18.44 2.70
CA THR A 264 11.28 -17.74 3.70
C THR A 264 10.14 -16.92 3.08
N VAL A 265 10.40 -16.16 2.02
CA VAL A 265 9.44 -15.21 1.41
C VAL A 265 8.80 -15.77 0.15
N MET A 266 9.56 -16.42 -0.73
CA MET A 266 9.06 -16.93 -2.02
C MET A 266 8.31 -18.27 -1.88
N ARG A 267 8.57 -19.05 -0.83
CA ARG A 267 7.94 -20.36 -0.57
C ARG A 267 6.46 -20.24 -0.18
N VAL A 268 5.58 -20.22 -1.18
CA VAL A 268 4.12 -20.20 -1.01
C VAL A 268 3.62 -21.49 -0.35
N ARG A 269 3.19 -21.37 0.91
CA ARG A 269 2.48 -22.41 1.67
C ARG A 269 0.98 -22.36 1.36
N THR A 270 0.29 -23.48 1.54
CA THR A 270 -1.18 -23.47 1.61
C THR A 270 -1.64 -22.60 2.79
N PRO A 271 -2.66 -21.74 2.62
CA PRO A 271 -3.39 -21.17 3.75
C PRO A 271 -3.97 -22.28 4.61
N LYS A 272 -4.09 -22.06 5.93
CA LYS A 272 -4.82 -22.99 6.81
C LYS A 272 -6.22 -22.43 7.06
N VAL A 273 -7.23 -23.30 6.99
CA VAL A 273 -8.62 -22.97 7.36
C VAL A 273 -8.93 -23.71 8.66
N ARG A 274 -9.80 -23.13 9.50
CA ARG A 274 -10.27 -23.72 10.76
C ARG A 274 -11.72 -23.35 10.99
N LEU A 275 -12.42 -24.20 11.75
CA LEU A 275 -13.69 -23.89 12.40
C LEU A 275 -13.42 -23.48 13.85
N GLU A 276 -13.97 -22.34 14.27
CA GLU A 276 -13.89 -21.74 15.61
C GLU A 276 -15.31 -21.30 16.03
N ASP A 277 -15.52 -21.04 17.32
CA ASP A 277 -16.72 -20.38 17.85
C ASP A 277 -18.06 -21.03 17.42
N ILE A 278 -18.15 -22.36 17.56
CA ILE A 278 -19.33 -23.16 17.20
C ILE A 278 -20.42 -23.01 18.27
N VAL A 279 -21.63 -22.64 17.86
CA VAL A 279 -22.82 -22.50 18.70
C VAL A 279 -23.99 -23.22 18.03
N ILE A 280 -24.70 -24.06 18.79
CA ILE A 280 -25.95 -24.70 18.38
C ILE A 280 -27.12 -23.96 19.06
N THR A 281 -28.24 -23.82 18.36
CA THR A 281 -29.48 -23.24 18.88
C THR A 281 -30.67 -24.02 18.34
N SER A 282 -31.51 -24.53 19.23
CA SER A 282 -32.73 -25.26 18.86
C SER A 282 -33.93 -24.32 18.67
N SER A 283 -34.71 -24.52 17.60
CA SER A 283 -35.99 -23.85 17.38
C SER A 283 -37.07 -24.48 18.29
N PRO A 284 -37.68 -23.73 19.24
CA PRO A 284 -38.71 -24.27 20.13
C PRO A 284 -40.04 -24.60 19.42
N ALA A 285 -40.21 -24.16 18.18
CA ALA A 285 -41.43 -24.36 17.39
C ALA A 285 -41.34 -25.52 16.37
N SER A 286 -40.14 -26.05 16.11
CA SER A 286 -39.93 -27.06 15.04
C SER A 286 -38.90 -28.15 15.35
N SER A 287 -38.24 -28.12 16.52
CA SER A 287 -37.13 -29.01 16.89
C SER A 287 -35.91 -28.95 15.95
N ASP A 288 -35.86 -27.99 15.03
CA ASP A 288 -34.72 -27.78 14.15
C ASP A 288 -33.49 -27.29 14.91
N LEU A 289 -32.35 -27.89 14.62
CA LEU A 289 -31.05 -27.45 15.10
C LEU A 289 -30.47 -26.41 14.13
N ARG A 290 -30.10 -25.24 14.64
CA ARG A 290 -29.42 -24.19 13.90
C ARG A 290 -27.97 -24.07 14.38
N LEU A 291 -27.03 -24.19 13.44
CA LEU A 291 -25.60 -24.03 13.67
C LEU A 291 -25.16 -22.61 13.29
N SER A 292 -24.56 -21.89 14.22
CA SER A 292 -23.81 -20.66 13.98
C SER A 292 -22.33 -20.92 14.27
N ALA A 293 -21.43 -20.64 13.34
CA ALA A 293 -20.00 -20.88 13.55
C ALA A 293 -19.10 -19.96 12.75
N ARG A 294 -17.81 -19.93 13.11
CA ARG A 294 -16.81 -19.01 12.54
C ARG A 294 -15.69 -19.74 11.82
N ILE A 295 -15.59 -19.55 10.52
CA ILE A 295 -14.45 -20.02 9.72
C ILE A 295 -13.31 -19.00 9.78
N THR A 296 -12.09 -19.49 10.02
CA THR A 296 -10.88 -18.64 10.08
C THR A 296 -9.85 -19.07 9.03
N VAL A 297 -9.66 -18.20 8.04
CA VAL A 297 -8.72 -18.41 6.92
C VAL A 297 -7.39 -17.74 7.27
N LYS A 298 -6.47 -18.53 7.84
CA LYS A 298 -5.13 -18.11 8.28
C LYS A 298 -4.13 -18.19 7.13
N ASN A 299 -3.95 -17.06 6.44
CA ASN A 299 -2.93 -16.92 5.40
C ASN A 299 -1.56 -16.60 6.02
N THR A 300 -0.68 -17.60 6.09
CA THR A 300 0.70 -17.44 6.59
C THR A 300 1.67 -16.80 5.58
N ASN A 301 1.27 -16.61 4.33
CA ASN A 301 2.16 -16.15 3.25
C ASN A 301 2.42 -14.64 3.30
N PHE A 302 3.56 -14.21 2.75
CA PHE A 302 3.83 -12.79 2.46
C PHE A 302 3.02 -12.24 1.28
N GLY A 303 2.44 -13.11 0.45
CA GLY A 303 1.44 -12.76 -0.56
C GLY A 303 0.03 -12.67 0.03
N ARG A 304 -0.88 -12.00 -0.68
CA ARG A 304 -2.32 -12.03 -0.36
C ARG A 304 -2.93 -13.31 -0.92
N TYR A 305 -3.89 -13.92 -0.24
CA TYR A 305 -4.67 -15.02 -0.80
C TYR A 305 -6.04 -14.49 -1.23
N LYS A 306 -6.34 -14.51 -2.54
CA LYS A 306 -7.72 -14.41 -3.01
C LYS A 306 -8.24 -15.83 -3.19
N TYR A 307 -9.40 -16.11 -2.62
CA TYR A 307 -10.21 -17.29 -2.95
C TYR A 307 -11.42 -16.89 -3.78
N GLU A 308 -11.87 -17.83 -4.62
CA GLU A 308 -13.19 -17.78 -5.26
C GLU A 308 -14.27 -18.19 -4.25
N SER A 309 -15.55 -17.99 -4.58
CA SER A 309 -16.66 -18.47 -3.76
C SER A 309 -16.71 -20.00 -3.79
N THR A 310 -16.97 -20.63 -2.65
CA THR A 310 -17.02 -22.10 -2.53
C THR A 310 -18.11 -22.54 -1.57
N LEU A 311 -18.91 -23.51 -2.02
CA LEU A 311 -19.90 -24.19 -1.19
C LEU A 311 -19.19 -25.12 -0.21
N ALA A 312 -19.58 -25.06 1.06
CA ALA A 312 -19.18 -25.98 2.11
C ALA A 312 -20.35 -26.90 2.46
N THR A 313 -20.05 -28.13 2.89
CA THR A 313 -21.04 -29.19 3.12
C THR A 313 -20.98 -29.70 4.55
N ILE A 314 -22.14 -29.89 5.16
CA ILE A 314 -22.30 -30.46 6.51
C ILE A 314 -22.98 -31.81 6.39
N ARG A 315 -22.44 -32.83 7.06
CA ARG A 315 -22.86 -34.24 6.93
C ARG A 315 -23.07 -34.85 8.31
N SER A 316 -24.06 -35.73 8.46
CA SER A 316 -24.31 -36.43 9.73
C SER A 316 -23.52 -37.73 9.85
N GLY A 317 -23.01 -38.00 11.05
CA GLY A 317 -22.10 -39.09 11.40
C GLY A 317 -22.77 -40.44 11.63
N SER A 318 -23.38 -41.01 10.59
CA SER A 318 -23.66 -42.46 10.50
C SER A 318 -23.90 -42.89 9.05
N GLY A 319 -24.82 -42.19 8.37
CA GLY A 319 -25.15 -42.44 6.95
C GLY A 319 -24.39 -41.58 5.93
N GLY A 320 -23.60 -40.60 6.37
CA GLY A 320 -22.81 -39.72 5.47
C GLY A 320 -23.64 -38.78 4.58
N GLN A 321 -24.96 -38.72 4.80
CA GLN A 321 -25.91 -37.83 4.12
C GLN A 321 -25.52 -36.37 4.32
N VAL A 322 -25.65 -35.56 3.27
CA VAL A 322 -25.49 -34.10 3.36
C VAL A 322 -26.76 -33.53 4.00
N VAL A 323 -26.60 -32.89 5.15
CA VAL A 323 -27.68 -32.28 5.93
C VAL A 323 -27.87 -30.82 5.56
N ALA A 324 -26.76 -30.09 5.39
CA ALA A 324 -26.78 -28.67 5.08
C ALA A 324 -25.63 -28.27 4.16
N GLN A 325 -25.82 -27.16 3.43
CA GLN A 325 -24.79 -26.55 2.59
C GLN A 325 -24.79 -25.04 2.81
N PHE A 326 -23.62 -24.41 2.82
CA PHE A 326 -23.50 -22.96 2.99
C PHE A 326 -22.40 -22.37 2.10
N ALA A 327 -22.62 -21.16 1.60
CA ALA A 327 -21.67 -20.48 0.71
C ALA A 327 -20.60 -19.73 1.51
N ILE A 328 -19.32 -19.98 1.19
CA ILE A 328 -18.22 -19.09 1.58
C ILE A 328 -17.99 -18.14 0.40
N GLU A 329 -18.33 -16.86 0.56
CA GLU A 329 -18.19 -15.82 -0.47
C GLU A 329 -16.74 -15.61 -0.95
N GLU A 330 -16.54 -15.02 -2.14
CA GLU A 330 -15.18 -14.68 -2.60
C GLU A 330 -14.56 -13.57 -1.75
N ALA A 331 -13.34 -13.78 -1.23
CA ALA A 331 -12.67 -12.78 -0.41
C ALA A 331 -11.14 -12.83 -0.48
N ARG A 332 -10.51 -11.89 0.23
CA ARG A 332 -9.06 -11.60 0.12
C ARG A 332 -8.41 -11.55 1.50
N ALA A 333 -7.84 -12.68 1.94
CA ALA A 333 -7.01 -12.72 3.14
C ALA A 333 -5.69 -11.96 2.90
N ARG A 334 -5.35 -11.03 3.80
CA ARG A 334 -4.15 -10.20 3.67
C ARG A 334 -2.89 -11.03 3.98
N ALA A 335 -1.72 -10.53 3.60
CA ALA A 335 -0.44 -11.17 3.89
C ALA A 335 -0.22 -11.32 5.41
N ARG A 336 0.26 -12.50 5.84
CA ARG A 336 0.50 -12.90 7.24
C ARG A 336 -0.64 -12.48 8.18
N SER A 337 -1.87 -12.90 7.88
CA SER A 337 -3.08 -12.53 8.62
C SER A 337 -4.18 -13.59 8.54
N THR A 338 -5.13 -13.53 9.47
CA THR A 338 -6.35 -14.35 9.47
C THR A 338 -7.55 -13.52 9.02
N LYS A 339 -8.36 -14.04 8.08
CA LYS A 339 -9.70 -13.50 7.77
C LYS A 339 -10.73 -14.38 8.50
N LYS A 340 -11.58 -13.77 9.33
CA LYS A 340 -12.73 -14.41 9.97
C LYS A 340 -13.99 -14.22 9.09
N VAL A 341 -14.81 -15.26 8.98
CA VAL A 341 -16.12 -15.29 8.32
C VAL A 341 -17.05 -16.04 9.26
N THR A 342 -18.22 -15.49 9.57
CA THR A 342 -19.28 -16.21 10.29
C THR A 342 -20.25 -16.77 9.26
N PHE A 343 -20.77 -17.97 9.49
CA PHE A 343 -21.88 -18.53 8.73
C PHE A 343 -22.95 -19.06 9.69
N VAL A 344 -24.16 -19.21 9.19
CA VAL A 344 -25.25 -19.92 9.85
C VAL A 344 -25.76 -20.98 8.88
N ALA A 345 -26.06 -22.17 9.38
CA ALA A 345 -26.62 -23.27 8.60
C ALA A 345 -27.66 -24.00 9.46
N ASP A 346 -28.79 -24.30 8.85
CA ASP A 346 -29.89 -25.03 9.49
C ASP A 346 -29.67 -26.54 9.26
N LEU A 347 -29.67 -27.34 10.33
CA LEU A 347 -29.30 -28.76 10.35
C LEU A 347 -30.52 -29.70 10.39
N GLY A 348 -31.73 -29.16 10.30
CA GLY A 348 -32.98 -29.93 10.42
C GLY A 348 -33.23 -30.45 11.83
N SER A 349 -34.24 -31.32 11.95
CA SER A 349 -34.68 -31.89 13.23
C SER A 349 -33.64 -32.80 13.88
N GLY A 350 -33.13 -32.40 15.05
CA GLY A 350 -32.41 -33.32 15.94
C GLY A 350 -33.40 -34.20 16.70
N GLY A 351 -33.22 -35.53 16.67
CA GLY A 351 -34.09 -36.45 17.41
C GLY A 351 -34.05 -36.20 18.93
N ASN A 352 -35.15 -36.47 19.63
CA ASN A 352 -35.40 -35.94 20.99
C ASN A 352 -34.41 -36.38 22.10
N ALA A 353 -33.47 -37.29 21.84
CA ALA A 353 -32.44 -37.70 22.80
C ALA A 353 -31.14 -38.15 22.12
N GLY A 354 -30.01 -37.95 22.79
CA GLY A 354 -28.71 -38.51 22.42
C GLY A 354 -27.67 -37.50 21.92
N THR A 355 -26.72 -38.01 21.14
CA THR A 355 -25.58 -37.28 20.57
C THR A 355 -25.53 -37.48 19.07
N VAL A 356 -25.36 -36.39 18.30
CA VAL A 356 -25.24 -36.44 16.83
C VAL A 356 -23.87 -35.93 16.42
N ASP A 357 -23.11 -36.76 15.72
CA ASP A 357 -21.86 -36.35 15.10
C ASP A 357 -22.12 -35.59 13.79
N PHE A 358 -21.34 -34.54 13.56
CA PHE A 358 -21.35 -33.75 12.33
C PHE A 358 -19.94 -33.63 11.76
N VAL A 359 -19.85 -33.70 10.43
CA VAL A 359 -18.62 -33.47 9.65
C VAL A 359 -18.85 -32.26 8.75
N VAL A 360 -18.03 -31.22 8.91
CA VAL A 360 -18.04 -30.01 8.07
C VAL A 360 -16.83 -30.04 7.15
N GLU A 361 -17.09 -30.12 5.85
CA GLU A 361 -16.09 -30.16 4.79
C GLU A 361 -16.15 -28.86 3.95
N ALA A 362 -14.99 -28.23 3.68
CA ALA A 362 -14.93 -27.08 2.78
C ALA A 362 -13.63 -27.06 1.96
N ARG A 363 -13.75 -26.73 0.66
CA ARG A 363 -12.65 -26.80 -0.33
C ARG A 363 -12.41 -25.46 -1.02
N MET A 364 -11.76 -24.54 -0.32
CA MET A 364 -11.51 -23.17 -0.79
C MET A 364 -10.48 -23.14 -1.93
N ARG A 365 -10.91 -22.84 -3.15
CA ARG A 365 -10.02 -22.65 -4.32
C ARG A 365 -9.56 -21.19 -4.42
N GLY A 366 -8.31 -20.97 -4.84
CA GLY A 366 -7.77 -19.61 -4.93
C GLY A 366 -6.32 -19.50 -5.38
N LYS A 367 -5.76 -18.30 -5.24
CA LYS A 367 -4.38 -17.95 -5.60
C LYS A 367 -3.71 -17.03 -4.58
N VAL A 368 -2.44 -17.32 -4.28
CA VAL A 368 -1.56 -16.45 -3.51
C VAL A 368 -0.81 -15.52 -4.46
N GLU A 369 -0.92 -14.22 -4.23
CA GLU A 369 -0.29 -13.15 -5.01
C GLU A 369 0.89 -12.56 -4.23
N LEU A 370 2.11 -12.99 -4.57
CA LEU A 370 3.38 -12.47 -4.06
C LEU A 370 3.83 -11.27 -4.89
N MET A 371 4.13 -10.15 -4.21
CA MET A 371 4.67 -8.92 -4.82
C MET A 371 3.86 -8.37 -6.02
N ARG A 372 2.59 -8.78 -6.17
CA ARG A 372 1.68 -8.57 -7.32
C ARG A 372 2.08 -9.23 -8.65
N VAL A 373 3.35 -9.58 -8.84
CA VAL A 373 3.85 -10.26 -10.05
C VAL A 373 3.57 -11.76 -10.00
N ILE A 374 3.96 -12.44 -8.92
CA ILE A 374 3.94 -13.90 -8.83
C ILE A 374 2.59 -14.37 -8.31
N LYS A 375 1.85 -15.11 -9.13
CA LYS A 375 0.56 -15.73 -8.79
C LYS A 375 0.73 -17.25 -8.72
N ARG A 376 0.42 -17.88 -7.58
CA ARG A 376 0.44 -19.35 -7.43
C ARG A 376 -0.93 -19.84 -6.97
N LYS A 377 -1.56 -20.72 -7.76
CA LYS A 377 -2.82 -21.40 -7.36
C LYS A 377 -2.56 -22.23 -6.09
N LYS A 378 -3.48 -22.16 -5.13
CA LYS A 378 -3.49 -22.96 -3.89
C LYS A 378 -4.94 -23.21 -3.47
N THR A 379 -5.31 -24.47 -3.34
CA THR A 379 -6.51 -24.88 -2.60
C THR A 379 -6.17 -24.89 -1.10
N ALA A 380 -7.14 -24.54 -0.27
CA ALA A 380 -7.09 -24.73 1.17
C ALA A 380 -8.34 -25.53 1.57
N GLU A 381 -8.12 -26.68 2.19
CA GLU A 381 -9.17 -27.62 2.57
C GLU A 381 -9.30 -27.63 4.10
N MET A 382 -10.50 -27.95 4.59
CA MET A 382 -10.78 -28.29 5.98
C MET A 382 -11.76 -29.44 6.03
N ALA A 383 -11.53 -30.37 6.97
CA ALA A 383 -12.51 -31.34 7.42
C ALA A 383 -12.54 -31.29 8.95
N CYS A 384 -13.68 -30.93 9.53
CA CYS A 384 -13.87 -30.79 10.97
C CYS A 384 -15.00 -31.69 11.45
N ASN A 385 -14.69 -32.62 12.36
CA ASN A 385 -15.66 -33.46 13.04
C ASN A 385 -15.97 -32.85 14.42
N PHE A 386 -17.24 -32.85 14.84
CA PHE A 386 -17.65 -32.54 16.21
C PHE A 386 -18.95 -33.28 16.58
N THR A 387 -19.13 -33.52 17.88
CA THR A 387 -20.34 -34.13 18.44
C THR A 387 -21.23 -33.05 19.02
N VAL A 388 -22.53 -33.06 18.74
CA VAL A 388 -23.53 -32.22 19.42
C VAL A 388 -24.29 -33.08 20.42
N VAL A 389 -24.32 -32.66 21.68
CA VAL A 389 -25.14 -33.24 22.73
C VAL A 389 -26.48 -32.53 22.75
N LEU A 390 -27.55 -33.23 22.35
CA LEU A 390 -28.85 -32.59 22.10
C LEU A 390 -29.52 -32.09 23.38
N ALA A 391 -29.29 -32.78 24.51
CA ALA A 391 -29.87 -32.43 25.81
C ALA A 391 -29.44 -31.07 26.37
N ASN A 392 -28.35 -30.47 25.87
CA ASN A 392 -27.88 -29.14 26.32
C ASN A 392 -27.33 -28.26 25.18
N ASN A 393 -27.56 -28.62 23.91
CA ASN A 393 -26.98 -27.99 22.72
C ASN A 393 -25.44 -27.87 22.75
N GLY A 394 -24.76 -28.68 23.57
CA GLY A 394 -23.32 -28.59 23.82
C GLY A 394 -22.49 -29.23 22.71
N VAL A 395 -21.39 -28.57 22.31
CA VAL A 395 -20.45 -29.06 21.28
C VAL A 395 -19.25 -29.72 21.95
N GLN A 396 -18.97 -30.97 21.59
CA GLN A 396 -17.84 -31.77 22.10
C GLN A 396 -16.97 -32.31 20.95
N ASN A 397 -15.81 -32.88 21.30
CA ASN A 397 -14.92 -33.64 20.41
C ASN A 397 -14.44 -32.92 19.13
N LEU A 398 -14.50 -31.58 19.06
CA LEU A 398 -14.11 -30.82 17.87
C LEU A 398 -12.65 -31.11 17.43
N ARG A 399 -12.50 -31.79 16.30
CA ARG A 399 -11.21 -32.11 15.66
C ARG A 399 -11.23 -31.72 14.19
N CYS A 400 -10.34 -30.81 13.80
CA CYS A 400 -10.12 -30.43 12.40
C CYS A 400 -8.77 -30.94 11.87
N LYS A 401 -8.74 -31.38 10.61
CA LYS A 401 -7.52 -31.70 9.85
C LYS A 401 -7.15 -30.55 8.90
#